data_AF-A0A1L9BHL7-F1
#
_entry.id   AF-A0A1L9BHL7-F1
#
_cell.length_a   1.000
_cell.length_b   1.000
_cell.length_c   1.000
_cell.angle_alpha   90.00
_cell.angle_beta   90.00
_cell.angle_gamma   90.00
#
_symmetry.space_group_name_H-M   'P 1'
#
loop_
_entity.id
_entity.type
_entity.pdbx_description
1 polymer ?
#
loop_
_entity_poly.entity_id
_entity_poly.type
_entity_poly.pdbx_seq_one_letter_code
_entity_poly.pdbx_strand_id
1 'polypeptide(L)'
;MRTYSPRVGRTFAALVTALLLAAPAGCRKPAQPSEAYVEAQTRFGKLYAARGDDAFVDPELTAIEGLLAQVPANSLDAAAANELRARIEEGKQQARSRQRALEEVRSRASQPTRAPAEGYGSTPSFPSSRPTEPTAEAADAGTDAGTAGGAPGVGTPAKELASGFSGCFKQGESLEVQGRGRRDRWDLSDSPACRAQFAALQDQALIIEEGKVLALVPKKSIQAIPTDGGSPSPAADAGR
;
A
#
# COMPACT_ATOMS: atom_id res chain seq x y z
N MET A 1 3.16 89.35 -46.24
CA MET A 1 2.43 89.23 -47.53
C MET A 1 1.95 87.80 -47.70
N ARG A 2 0.65 87.63 -48.01
CA ARG A 2 -0.04 86.53 -48.74
C ARG A 2 0.49 85.08 -48.57
N THR A 3 -0.20 84.24 -47.79
CA THR A 3 -1.31 83.31 -48.16
C THR A 3 -0.90 82.08 -48.98
N TYR A 4 -1.10 80.86 -48.45
CA TYR A 4 -2.07 79.85 -48.93
C TYR A 4 -1.91 78.51 -48.17
N SER A 5 -3.00 78.05 -47.53
CA SER A 5 -3.27 76.65 -47.18
C SER A 5 -3.78 75.88 -48.44
N PRO A 6 -4.32 74.65 -48.41
CA PRO A 6 -4.22 73.49 -47.50
C PRO A 6 -3.93 72.17 -48.28
N ARG A 7 -3.64 71.05 -47.59
CA ARG A 7 -4.16 69.74 -48.01
C ARG A 7 -4.62 68.94 -46.80
N VAL A 8 -5.90 68.62 -46.83
CA VAL A 8 -6.67 67.82 -45.89
C VAL A 8 -6.67 66.37 -46.37
N GLY A 9 -6.32 65.46 -45.46
CA GLY A 9 -6.80 64.07 -45.41
C GLY A 9 -6.68 63.66 -43.94
N ARG A 10 -7.75 63.60 -43.12
CA ARG A 10 -8.72 62.49 -43.00
C ARG A 10 -7.98 61.17 -43.23
N THR A 11 -7.62 60.35 -42.25
CA THR A 11 -8.26 59.88 -41.00
C THR A 11 -7.10 59.33 -40.14
N PHE A 12 -6.93 59.59 -38.84
CA PHE A 12 -7.62 59.03 -37.67
C PHE A 12 -7.18 59.94 -36.51
N ALA A 13 -8.00 60.87 -36.04
CA ALA A 13 -8.81 60.69 -34.84
C ALA A 13 -8.04 59.98 -33.69
N ALA A 14 -7.45 60.82 -32.84
CA ALA A 14 -7.41 60.71 -31.38
C ALA A 14 -7.05 59.34 -30.74
N LEU A 15 -5.98 59.32 -29.95
CA LEU A 15 -6.02 58.96 -28.53
C LEU A 15 -4.61 58.99 -27.93
N VAL A 16 -4.23 60.18 -27.48
CA VAL A 16 -3.38 60.34 -26.30
C VAL A 16 -4.23 59.88 -25.11
N THR A 17 -3.58 59.35 -24.06
CA THR A 17 -4.11 59.07 -22.71
C THR A 17 -5.01 57.84 -22.52
N ALA A 18 -4.79 57.16 -21.39
CA ALA A 18 -5.57 56.05 -20.81
C ALA A 18 -5.22 54.61 -21.23
N LEU A 19 -4.07 54.09 -20.76
CA LEU A 19 -3.92 52.66 -20.46
C LEU A 19 -3.37 52.43 -19.03
N LEU A 20 -3.78 53.28 -18.10
CA LEU A 20 -3.80 52.99 -16.66
C LEU A 20 -5.25 53.16 -16.23
N LEU A 21 -6.05 52.08 -16.19
CA LEU A 21 -7.28 51.91 -15.40
C LEU A 21 -8.03 50.66 -15.91
N ALA A 22 -7.79 49.52 -15.27
CA ALA A 22 -8.79 48.49 -14.97
C ALA A 22 -8.12 47.26 -14.30
N ALA A 23 -7.34 47.47 -13.25
CA ALA A 23 -7.25 46.44 -12.22
C ALA A 23 -8.51 46.61 -11.37
N PRO A 24 -9.45 45.65 -11.33
CA PRO A 24 -10.50 45.70 -10.32
C PRO A 24 -9.80 45.48 -8.98
N ALA A 25 -9.47 46.57 -8.29
CA ALA A 25 -9.35 46.59 -6.85
C ALA A 25 -10.76 46.38 -6.28
N GLY A 26 -11.35 45.21 -6.56
CA GLY A 26 -12.49 44.73 -5.82
C GLY A 26 -12.03 44.62 -4.38
N CYS A 27 -12.72 45.33 -3.48
CA CYS A 27 -12.60 45.19 -2.05
C CYS A 27 -12.71 43.70 -1.70
N ARG A 28 -11.58 42.99 -1.66
CA ARG A 28 -11.53 41.62 -1.14
C ARG A 28 -11.81 41.76 0.34
N LYS A 29 -13.01 41.37 0.75
CA LYS A 29 -13.33 41.09 2.16
C LYS A 29 -12.15 40.28 2.72
N PRO A 30 -11.64 40.61 3.92
CA PRO A 30 -10.53 39.89 4.51
C PRO A 30 -10.83 38.39 4.44
N ALA A 31 -9.90 37.63 3.88
CA ALA A 31 -10.06 36.19 3.70
C ALA A 31 -10.29 35.59 5.10
N GLN A 32 -11.47 35.01 5.29
CA GLN A 32 -11.88 34.45 6.57
C GLN A 32 -11.46 32.97 6.61
N PRO A 33 -10.97 32.47 7.75
CA PRO A 33 -10.76 31.04 7.93
C PRO A 33 -12.10 30.28 7.78
N SER A 34 -12.03 29.03 7.36
CA SER A 34 -13.18 28.17 7.12
C SER A 34 -13.38 27.19 8.28
N GLU A 35 -14.47 27.35 9.02
CA GLU A 35 -14.91 26.38 10.03
C GLU A 35 -15.06 24.97 9.43
N ALA A 36 -15.55 24.87 8.20
CA ALA A 36 -15.72 23.61 7.50
C ALA A 36 -14.38 22.89 7.26
N TYR A 37 -13.30 23.64 6.96
CA TYR A 37 -11.96 23.06 6.83
C TYR A 37 -11.43 22.55 8.18
N VAL A 38 -11.57 23.33 9.25
CA VAL A 38 -11.12 22.94 10.59
C VAL A 38 -11.84 21.68 11.07
N GLU A 39 -13.16 21.62 10.85
CA GLU A 39 -13.95 20.44 11.17
C GLU A 39 -13.54 19.23 10.32
N ALA A 40 -13.37 19.41 9.01
CA ALA A 40 -12.92 18.35 8.11
C ALA A 40 -11.55 17.80 8.52
N GLN A 41 -10.58 18.66 8.78
CA GLN A 41 -9.23 18.27 9.18
C GLN A 41 -9.25 17.50 10.51
N THR A 42 -10.05 17.98 11.48
CA THR A 42 -10.19 17.33 12.78
C THR A 42 -10.83 15.95 12.65
N ARG A 43 -11.92 15.84 11.89
CA ARG A 43 -12.62 14.56 11.67
C ARG A 43 -11.74 13.59 10.89
N PHE A 44 -11.05 14.05 9.85
CA PHE A 44 -10.11 13.25 9.08
C PHE A 44 -8.95 12.75 9.93
N GLY A 45 -8.34 13.62 10.74
CA GLY A 45 -7.28 13.23 11.66
C GLY A 45 -7.72 12.16 12.65
N LYS A 46 -8.93 12.28 13.22
CA LYS A 46 -9.51 11.27 14.12
C LYS A 46 -9.77 9.95 13.41
N LEU A 47 -10.40 9.99 12.23
CA LEU A 47 -10.70 8.80 11.43
C LEU A 47 -9.40 8.06 11.05
N TYR A 48 -8.41 8.81 10.58
CA TYR A 48 -7.11 8.27 10.19
C TYR A 48 -6.32 7.74 11.39
N ALA A 49 -6.36 8.41 12.55
CA ALA A 49 -5.72 7.89 13.76
C ALA A 49 -6.35 6.58 14.24
N ALA A 50 -7.67 6.41 14.06
CA ALA A 50 -8.38 5.20 14.47
C ALA A 50 -8.20 4.03 13.50
N ARG A 51 -8.10 4.29 12.19
CA ARG A 51 -8.17 3.24 11.15
C ARG A 51 -6.96 3.18 10.22
N GLY A 52 -6.05 4.14 10.30
CA GLY A 52 -4.94 4.29 9.35
C GLY A 52 -5.45 4.31 7.91
N ASP A 53 -4.84 3.48 7.08
CA ASP A 53 -5.19 3.32 5.66
C ASP A 53 -6.63 2.85 5.41
N ASP A 54 -7.25 2.14 6.35
CA ASP A 54 -8.63 1.68 6.20
C ASP A 54 -9.63 2.85 6.25
N ALA A 55 -9.20 4.03 6.71
CA ALA A 55 -9.98 5.27 6.66
C ALA A 55 -10.41 5.64 5.23
N PHE A 56 -9.62 5.29 4.22
CA PHE A 56 -9.89 5.66 2.82
C PHE A 56 -11.05 4.90 2.17
N VAL A 57 -11.53 3.83 2.80
CA VAL A 57 -12.71 3.07 2.36
C VAL A 57 -13.88 3.21 3.32
N ASP A 58 -13.71 4.01 4.37
CA ASP A 58 -14.72 4.20 5.38
C ASP A 58 -15.84 5.13 4.91
N PRO A 59 -17.12 4.82 5.17
CA PRO A 59 -18.23 5.67 4.77
C PRO A 59 -18.21 7.06 5.41
N GLU A 60 -17.64 7.24 6.62
CA GLU A 60 -17.51 8.54 7.29
C GLU A 60 -16.65 9.53 6.50
N LEU A 61 -15.74 9.03 5.65
CA LEU A 61 -14.92 9.86 4.77
C LEU A 61 -15.78 10.73 3.82
N THR A 62 -16.95 10.23 3.41
CA THR A 62 -17.89 10.96 2.55
C THR A 62 -18.39 12.25 3.22
N ALA A 63 -18.61 12.22 4.53
CA ALA A 63 -19.02 13.40 5.29
C ALA A 63 -17.89 14.43 5.35
N ILE A 64 -16.64 13.99 5.47
CA ILE A 64 -15.45 14.85 5.44
C ILE A 64 -15.28 15.49 4.06
N GLU A 65 -15.46 14.72 2.97
CA GLU A 65 -15.44 15.27 1.61
C GLU A 65 -16.52 16.33 1.40
N GLY A 66 -17.71 16.13 1.99
CA GLY A 66 -18.79 17.11 2.00
C GLY A 66 -18.44 18.41 2.73
N LEU A 67 -17.70 18.34 3.83
CA LEU A 67 -17.18 19.52 4.53
C LEU A 67 -16.11 20.25 3.69
N LEU A 68 -15.19 19.50 3.08
CA LEU A 68 -14.15 20.08 2.22
C LEU A 68 -14.72 20.74 0.96
N ALA A 69 -15.86 20.27 0.45
CA ALA A 69 -16.56 20.90 -0.66
C ALA A 69 -17.21 22.25 -0.28
N GLN A 70 -17.45 22.50 1.00
CA GLN A 70 -18.04 23.76 1.50
C GLN A 70 -17.01 24.87 1.72
N VAL A 71 -15.71 24.56 1.61
CA VAL A 71 -14.64 25.56 1.80
C VAL A 71 -14.69 26.59 0.68
N PRO A 72 -14.90 27.89 0.97
CA PRO A 72 -14.96 28.92 -0.06
C PRO A 72 -13.62 29.09 -0.77
N ALA A 73 -13.64 29.31 -2.08
CA ALA A 73 -12.43 29.51 -2.89
C ALA A 73 -11.62 30.76 -2.50
N ASN A 74 -12.25 31.71 -1.81
CA ASN A 74 -11.61 32.92 -1.28
C ASN A 74 -11.22 32.82 0.20
N SER A 75 -11.37 31.65 0.82
CA SER A 75 -10.90 31.40 2.19
C SER A 75 -9.38 31.28 2.25
N LEU A 76 -8.80 31.59 3.41
CA LEU A 76 -7.39 31.33 3.69
C LEU A 76 -7.05 29.84 3.60
N ASP A 77 -8.02 28.97 3.90
CA ASP A 77 -7.83 27.52 3.94
C ASP A 77 -8.06 26.83 2.59
N ALA A 78 -8.41 27.59 1.54
CA ALA A 78 -8.77 27.02 0.24
C ALA A 78 -7.66 26.12 -0.34
N ALA A 79 -6.40 26.54 -0.23
CA ALA A 79 -5.27 25.75 -0.71
C ALA A 79 -5.11 24.44 0.07
N ALA A 80 -5.15 24.51 1.41
CA ALA A 80 -5.01 23.35 2.27
C ALA A 80 -6.20 22.37 2.16
N ALA A 81 -7.41 22.89 1.96
CA ALA A 81 -8.59 22.07 1.69
C ALA A 81 -8.45 21.31 0.38
N ASN A 82 -7.98 21.96 -0.69
CA ASN A 82 -7.75 21.29 -1.97
C ASN A 82 -6.66 20.22 -1.88
N GLU A 83 -5.60 20.50 -1.12
CA GLU A 83 -4.54 19.53 -0.86
C GLU A 83 -5.07 18.31 -0.10
N LEU A 84 -5.88 18.51 0.95
CA LEU A 84 -6.49 17.41 1.69
C LEU A 84 -7.43 16.60 0.80
N ARG A 85 -8.23 17.25 -0.05
CA ARG A 85 -9.08 16.56 -1.05
C ARG A 85 -8.25 15.70 -2.01
N ALA A 86 -7.12 16.22 -2.50
CA ALA A 86 -6.24 15.47 -3.38
C ALA A 86 -5.67 14.22 -2.68
N ARG A 87 -5.21 14.34 -1.44
CA ARG A 87 -4.71 13.21 -0.63
C ARG A 87 -5.79 12.17 -0.37
N ILE A 88 -7.02 12.60 -0.08
CA ILE A 88 -8.16 11.69 0.12
C ILE A 88 -8.46 10.91 -1.16
N GLU A 89 -8.49 11.58 -2.31
CA GLU A 89 -8.77 10.94 -3.59
C GLU A 89 -7.66 9.95 -3.99
N GLU A 90 -6.40 10.32 -3.79
CA GLU A 90 -5.26 9.41 -3.98
C GLU A 90 -5.37 8.19 -3.05
N GLY A 91 -5.63 8.39 -1.76
CA GLY A 91 -5.80 7.31 -0.80
C GLY A 91 -6.95 6.36 -1.16
N LYS A 92 -8.08 6.90 -1.66
CA LYS A 92 -9.20 6.10 -2.17
C LYS A 92 -8.80 5.27 -3.38
N GLN A 93 -8.04 5.84 -4.32
CA GLN A 93 -7.56 5.13 -5.51
C GLN A 93 -6.61 3.99 -5.12
N GLN A 94 -5.68 4.24 -4.20
CA GLN A 94 -4.77 3.22 -3.67
C GLN A 94 -5.53 2.12 -2.90
N ALA A 95 -6.56 2.48 -2.13
CA ALA A 95 -7.35 1.48 -1.43
C ALA A 95 -8.16 0.60 -2.40
N ARG A 96 -8.75 1.19 -3.45
CA ARG A 96 -9.45 0.45 -4.52
C ARG A 96 -8.51 -0.46 -5.31
N SER A 97 -7.30 -0.01 -5.63
CA SER A 97 -6.33 -0.85 -6.35
C SER A 97 -5.92 -2.05 -5.50
N ARG A 98 -5.67 -1.85 -4.20
CA ARG A 98 -5.42 -2.94 -3.24
C ARG A 98 -6.59 -3.92 -3.17
N GLN A 99 -7.83 -3.44 -3.08
CA GLN A 99 -9.01 -4.31 -3.07
C GLN A 99 -9.13 -5.16 -4.34
N ARG A 100 -8.91 -4.56 -5.52
CA ARG A 100 -8.92 -5.29 -6.79
C ARG A 100 -7.83 -6.34 -6.87
N ALA A 101 -6.62 -6.01 -6.41
CA ALA A 101 -5.51 -6.97 -6.37
C ALA A 101 -5.83 -8.17 -5.46
N LEU A 102 -6.43 -7.92 -4.30
CA LEU A 102 -6.88 -8.98 -3.39
C LEU A 102 -8.00 -9.84 -3.99
N GLU A 103 -8.95 -9.24 -4.69
CA GLU A 103 -10.02 -9.96 -5.39
C GLU A 103 -9.48 -10.82 -6.54
N GLU A 104 -8.51 -10.29 -7.30
CA GLU A 104 -7.85 -11.04 -8.37
C GLU A 104 -7.11 -12.26 -7.82
N VAL A 105 -6.33 -12.10 -6.75
CA VAL A 105 -5.66 -13.22 -6.07
C VAL A 105 -6.68 -14.25 -5.59
N ARG A 106 -7.77 -13.81 -4.96
CA ARG A 106 -8.84 -14.70 -4.50
C ARG A 106 -9.47 -15.47 -5.66
N SER A 107 -9.77 -14.79 -6.76
CA SER A 107 -10.38 -15.39 -7.95
C SER A 107 -9.48 -16.43 -8.62
N ARG A 108 -8.14 -16.22 -8.61
CA ARG A 108 -7.14 -17.17 -9.09
C ARG A 108 -7.04 -18.38 -8.16
N ALA A 109 -7.08 -18.18 -6.85
CA ALA A 109 -7.05 -19.27 -5.87
C ALA A 109 -8.31 -20.15 -5.91
N SER A 110 -9.46 -19.60 -6.29
CA SER A 110 -10.72 -20.36 -6.44
C SER A 110 -10.93 -20.99 -7.82
N GLN A 111 -9.99 -20.82 -8.76
CA GLN A 111 -10.03 -21.56 -10.02
C GLN A 111 -9.51 -22.99 -9.78
N PRO A 112 -10.30 -24.03 -10.11
CA PRO A 112 -9.80 -25.39 -10.04
C PRO A 112 -8.65 -25.54 -11.03
N THR A 113 -7.44 -25.77 -10.52
CA THR A 113 -6.30 -26.21 -11.31
C THR A 113 -6.73 -27.46 -12.08
N ARG A 114 -7.01 -27.32 -13.37
CA ARG A 114 -7.06 -28.46 -14.29
C ARG A 114 -5.63 -28.99 -14.36
N ALA A 115 -5.34 -29.99 -13.54
CA ALA A 115 -4.14 -30.79 -13.71
C ALA A 115 -4.15 -31.35 -15.14
N PRO A 116 -3.06 -31.25 -15.91
CA PRO A 116 -2.96 -31.97 -17.16
C PRO A 116 -3.07 -33.46 -16.83
N ALA A 117 -4.08 -34.12 -17.41
CA ALA A 117 -4.18 -35.57 -17.40
C ALA A 117 -3.06 -36.12 -18.28
N GLU A 118 -1.86 -36.29 -17.70
CA GLU A 118 -0.86 -37.16 -18.27
C GLU A 118 -1.34 -38.60 -18.07
N GLY A 119 -1.77 -39.19 -19.19
CA GLY A 119 -2.17 -40.58 -19.25
C GLY A 119 -0.99 -41.48 -18.89
N TYR A 120 -1.16 -42.29 -17.85
CA TYR A 120 -0.43 -43.53 -17.68
C TYR A 120 -1.43 -44.66 -17.53
N GLY A 121 -1.54 -45.44 -18.61
CA GLY A 121 -2.24 -46.70 -18.63
C GLY A 121 -1.42 -47.82 -17.98
N SER A 122 -2.15 -48.91 -17.74
CA SER A 122 -1.70 -50.26 -17.39
C SER A 122 -1.61 -50.59 -15.90
N THR A 123 -2.71 -51.17 -15.43
CA THR A 123 -2.77 -52.20 -14.39
C THR A 123 -1.78 -53.35 -14.65
N PRO A 124 -1.34 -54.02 -13.57
CA PRO A 124 -1.70 -55.42 -13.45
C PRO A 124 -2.23 -55.79 -12.05
N SER A 125 -3.35 -56.52 -12.04
CA SER A 125 -3.89 -57.31 -10.92
C SER A 125 -2.92 -58.44 -10.53
N PHE A 126 -2.68 -58.79 -9.26
CA PHE A 126 -3.45 -59.69 -8.36
C PHE A 126 -2.53 -60.04 -7.14
N PRO A 127 -2.98 -60.74 -6.06
CA PRO A 127 -4.32 -60.89 -5.47
C PRO A 127 -4.39 -60.52 -3.96
N SER A 128 -5.62 -60.38 -3.47
CA SER A 128 -6.02 -60.17 -2.07
C SER A 128 -5.59 -61.27 -1.09
N SER A 129 -5.11 -60.83 0.09
CA SER A 129 -5.33 -61.50 1.38
C SER A 129 -5.77 -60.44 2.41
N ARG A 130 -7.06 -60.42 2.75
CA ARG A 130 -7.63 -59.76 3.95
C ARG A 130 -7.51 -60.76 5.15
N PRO A 131 -7.79 -60.42 6.43
CA PRO A 131 -8.28 -59.16 7.01
C PRO A 131 -7.73 -58.73 8.39
N THR A 132 -7.59 -57.43 8.63
CA THR A 132 -7.87 -56.81 9.95
C THR A 132 -8.56 -55.44 9.72
N GLU A 133 -9.86 -55.40 9.95
CA GLU A 133 -10.68 -54.18 10.20
C GLU A 133 -10.65 -53.83 11.71
N PRO A 134 -11.17 -52.68 12.20
CA PRO A 134 -11.90 -51.59 11.54
C PRO A 134 -11.22 -50.21 11.77
N THR A 135 -11.52 -49.10 11.08
CA THR A 135 -12.83 -48.45 11.01
C THR A 135 -12.84 -47.49 9.82
N ALA A 136 -13.89 -47.59 9.03
CA ALA A 136 -14.28 -46.62 8.02
C ALA A 136 -14.78 -45.35 8.70
N GLU A 137 -14.40 -44.18 8.17
CA GLU A 137 -15.36 -43.16 7.74
C GLU A 137 -14.61 -42.09 6.96
N ALA A 138 -14.88 -42.07 5.65
CA ALA A 138 -14.75 -40.86 4.86
C ALA A 138 -15.86 -39.92 5.32
N ALA A 139 -15.48 -38.76 5.85
CA ALA A 139 -16.36 -37.62 6.01
C ALA A 139 -15.70 -36.40 5.36
N ASP A 140 -16.44 -35.88 4.40
CA ASP A 140 -16.30 -34.60 3.73
C ASP A 140 -16.36 -33.42 4.73
N ALA A 141 -15.81 -32.27 4.32
CA ALA A 141 -15.96 -30.92 4.88
C ALA A 141 -15.46 -30.61 6.32
N GLY A 142 -14.42 -29.77 6.41
CA GLY A 142 -14.08 -29.07 7.66
C GLY A 142 -12.75 -28.32 7.64
N THR A 143 -12.82 -27.02 7.38
CA THR A 143 -11.85 -25.97 7.74
C THR A 143 -11.06 -26.23 9.04
N ASP A 144 -9.74 -26.07 9.00
CA ASP A 144 -8.89 -25.76 10.17
C ASP A 144 -7.62 -25.04 9.64
N ALA A 145 -7.40 -23.72 9.73
CA ALA A 145 -7.60 -22.76 10.82
C ALA A 145 -6.88 -23.12 12.13
N GLY A 146 -5.69 -23.70 12.02
CA GLY A 146 -4.76 -23.79 13.15
C GLY A 146 -3.81 -24.96 12.98
N THR A 147 -2.55 -24.67 12.65
CA THR A 147 -1.49 -25.68 12.77
C THR A 147 -1.51 -26.22 14.20
N ALA A 148 -1.86 -27.49 14.35
CA ALA A 148 -1.66 -28.25 15.58
C ALA A 148 -0.19 -28.11 16.01
N GLY A 149 0.06 -27.26 17.01
CA GLY A 149 1.42 -26.93 17.45
C GLY A 149 1.70 -25.46 17.72
N GLY A 150 0.72 -24.57 17.90
CA GLY A 150 0.89 -23.24 18.53
C GLY A 150 1.87 -22.26 17.87
N ALA A 151 2.51 -22.65 16.76
CA ALA A 151 3.55 -21.92 16.06
C ALA A 151 3.08 -21.59 14.63
N PRO A 152 3.51 -20.44 14.07
CA PRO A 152 3.12 -20.06 12.73
C PRO A 152 3.71 -21.02 11.69
N GLY A 153 2.86 -21.46 10.78
CA GLY A 153 3.21 -22.36 9.68
C GLY A 153 2.87 -21.73 8.33
N VAL A 154 3.05 -22.51 7.26
CA VAL A 154 2.61 -22.10 5.92
C VAL A 154 1.10 -21.80 5.93
N GLY A 155 0.71 -20.69 5.31
CA GLY A 155 -0.67 -20.20 5.28
C GLY A 155 -1.05 -19.28 6.44
N THR A 156 -0.24 -19.19 7.50
CA THR A 156 -0.49 -18.25 8.60
C THR A 156 -0.49 -16.80 8.08
N PRO A 157 -1.53 -16.00 8.36
CA PRO A 157 -1.57 -14.61 7.91
C PRO A 157 -0.50 -13.76 8.61
N ALA A 158 0.15 -12.87 7.85
CA ALA A 158 1.18 -11.97 8.37
C ALA A 158 0.64 -11.03 9.46
N LYS A 159 -0.66 -10.69 9.41
CA LYS A 159 -1.33 -9.95 10.48
C LYS A 159 -1.34 -10.70 11.81
N GLU A 160 -1.44 -12.02 11.77
CA GLU A 160 -1.38 -12.88 12.96
C GLU A 160 0.06 -13.06 13.45
N LEU A 161 1.06 -13.04 12.56
CA LEU A 161 2.47 -12.92 12.99
C LEU A 161 2.72 -11.65 13.81
N ALA A 162 2.10 -10.53 13.39
CA ALA A 162 2.27 -9.25 14.04
C ALA A 162 1.63 -9.18 15.44
N SER A 163 0.50 -9.84 15.66
CA SER A 163 -0.30 -9.67 16.89
C SER A 163 -0.74 -10.96 17.61
N GLY A 164 -0.81 -12.09 16.91
CA GLY A 164 -1.35 -13.35 17.43
C GLY A 164 -0.35 -14.18 18.23
N PHE A 165 0.95 -14.08 17.95
CA PHE A 165 1.99 -14.89 18.61
C PHE A 165 2.77 -14.11 19.66
N SER A 166 2.06 -13.38 20.53
CA SER A 166 2.65 -12.61 21.65
C SER A 166 3.70 -11.58 21.24
N GLY A 167 3.68 -11.11 19.98
CA GLY A 167 4.69 -10.20 19.44
C GLY A 167 6.07 -10.82 19.26
N CYS A 168 6.17 -12.16 19.24
CA CYS A 168 7.44 -12.85 19.10
C CYS A 168 8.02 -12.84 17.69
N PHE A 169 7.27 -12.37 16.70
CA PHE A 169 7.74 -12.26 15.32
C PHE A 169 7.87 -10.80 14.92
N LYS A 170 8.95 -10.49 14.21
CA LYS A 170 9.26 -9.16 13.70
C LYS A 170 9.50 -9.21 12.20
N GLN A 171 9.11 -8.15 11.51
CA GLN A 171 9.45 -7.98 10.10
C GLN A 171 10.95 -7.68 9.98
N GLY A 172 11.63 -8.45 9.13
CA GLY A 172 13.02 -8.24 8.74
C GLY A 172 13.14 -7.48 7.43
N GLU A 173 14.35 -7.43 6.87
CA GLU A 173 14.58 -6.84 5.55
C GLU A 173 13.91 -7.67 4.45
N SER A 174 13.27 -7.00 3.48
CA SER A 174 12.69 -7.68 2.32
C SER A 174 13.80 -8.36 1.51
N LEU A 175 13.52 -9.58 1.05
CA LEU A 175 14.47 -10.41 0.31
C LEU A 175 14.05 -10.56 -1.13
N GLU A 176 15.00 -10.68 -2.05
CA GLU A 176 14.71 -11.15 -3.41
C GLU A 176 14.67 -12.68 -3.43
N VAL A 177 13.51 -13.25 -3.78
CA VAL A 177 13.30 -14.68 -3.88
C VAL A 177 13.40 -15.09 -5.33
N GLN A 178 14.28 -16.05 -5.64
CA GLN A 178 14.53 -16.51 -7.01
C GLN A 178 13.22 -16.92 -7.70
N GLY A 179 12.94 -16.32 -8.86
CA GLY A 179 11.72 -16.58 -9.64
C GLY A 179 10.42 -16.01 -9.05
N ARG A 180 10.47 -15.35 -7.89
CA ARG A 180 9.29 -14.71 -7.25
C ARG A 180 9.44 -13.21 -7.03
N GLY A 181 10.67 -12.69 -7.07
CA GLY A 181 10.97 -11.27 -6.87
C GLY A 181 11.00 -10.90 -5.38
N ARG A 182 10.80 -9.61 -5.08
CA ARG A 182 10.90 -9.10 -3.71
C ARG A 182 9.78 -9.64 -2.82
N ARG A 183 10.12 -10.12 -1.62
CA ARG A 183 9.21 -10.68 -0.62
C ARG A 183 9.51 -10.16 0.76
N ASP A 184 8.49 -10.12 1.61
CA ASP A 184 8.66 -9.76 3.00
C ASP A 184 9.17 -10.95 3.79
N ARG A 185 10.11 -10.65 4.69
CA ARG A 185 10.72 -11.60 5.60
C ARG A 185 10.23 -11.32 7.01
N TRP A 186 9.89 -12.36 7.73
CA TRP A 186 9.61 -12.29 9.16
C TRP A 186 10.54 -13.24 9.91
N ASP A 187 11.04 -12.78 11.05
CA ASP A 187 11.96 -13.51 11.90
C ASP A 187 11.40 -13.62 13.32
N LEU A 188 11.76 -14.70 13.99
CA LEU A 188 11.61 -14.79 15.43
C LEU A 188 12.46 -13.70 16.11
N SER A 189 11.86 -13.01 17.07
CA SER A 189 12.52 -12.04 17.94
C SER A 189 13.56 -12.74 18.82
N ASP A 190 14.63 -12.02 19.14
CA ASP A 190 15.78 -12.58 19.89
C ASP A 190 15.55 -12.63 21.42
N SER A 191 14.31 -12.46 21.85
CA SER A 191 13.94 -12.55 23.27
C SER A 191 14.04 -14.00 23.77
N PRO A 192 14.60 -14.25 24.97
CA PRO A 192 14.66 -15.58 25.56
C PRO A 192 13.30 -16.28 25.65
N ALA A 193 12.23 -15.53 25.95
CA ALA A 193 10.87 -16.05 26.03
C ALA A 193 10.37 -16.54 24.66
N CYS A 194 10.63 -15.78 23.60
CA CYS A 194 10.23 -16.14 22.23
C CYS A 194 11.03 -17.32 21.69
N ARG A 195 12.34 -17.38 21.98
CA ARG A 195 13.19 -18.53 21.61
C ARG A 195 12.77 -19.81 22.34
N ALA A 196 12.38 -19.72 23.60
CA ALA A 196 11.87 -20.87 24.35
C ALA A 196 10.51 -21.35 23.81
N GLN A 197 9.60 -20.41 23.52
CA GLN A 197 8.26 -20.73 23.03
C GLN A 197 8.26 -21.28 21.60
N PHE A 198 9.14 -20.77 20.73
CA PHE A 198 9.21 -21.13 19.31
C PHE A 198 10.58 -21.71 18.94
N ALA A 199 11.05 -22.67 19.74
CA ALA A 199 12.41 -23.20 19.61
C ALA A 199 12.72 -23.76 18.21
N ALA A 200 11.73 -24.37 17.54
CA ALA A 200 11.85 -24.93 16.20
C ALA A 200 12.02 -23.87 15.09
N LEU A 201 11.71 -22.59 15.37
CA LEU A 201 11.74 -21.49 14.40
C LEU A 201 12.95 -20.56 14.56
N GLN A 202 13.84 -20.82 15.52
CA GLN A 202 14.99 -19.95 15.80
C GLN A 202 15.91 -19.77 14.58
N ASP A 203 16.14 -20.85 13.83
CA ASP A 203 16.99 -20.85 12.63
C ASP A 203 16.18 -20.69 11.33
N GLN A 204 14.90 -20.37 11.42
CA GLN A 204 14.01 -20.21 10.29
C GLN A 204 13.64 -18.73 10.09
N ALA A 205 13.47 -18.34 8.83
CA ALA A 205 12.80 -17.11 8.44
C ALA A 205 11.49 -17.49 7.74
N LEU A 206 10.44 -16.73 8.00
CA LEU A 206 9.14 -16.88 7.37
C LEU A 206 9.09 -15.93 6.17
N ILE A 207 8.90 -16.48 4.98
CA ILE A 207 8.73 -15.70 3.75
C ILE A 207 7.25 -15.45 3.55
N ILE A 208 6.87 -14.20 3.32
CA ILE A 208 5.48 -13.81 3.14
C ILE A 208 5.19 -13.58 1.66
N GLU A 209 4.11 -14.19 1.19
CA GLU A 209 3.52 -13.95 -0.12
C GLU A 209 2.03 -13.68 0.08
N GLU A 210 1.51 -12.61 -0.53
CA GLU A 210 0.09 -12.25 -0.47
C GLU A 210 -0.44 -12.11 0.98
N GLY A 211 0.42 -11.62 1.88
CA GLY A 211 0.07 -11.41 3.28
C GLY A 211 -0.06 -12.69 4.11
N LYS A 212 0.45 -13.82 3.62
CA LYS A 212 0.53 -15.10 4.36
C LYS A 212 1.92 -15.71 4.28
N VAL A 213 2.25 -16.56 5.23
CA VAL A 213 3.49 -17.35 5.20
C VAL A 213 3.45 -18.27 4.00
N LEU A 214 4.33 -18.03 3.03
CA LEU A 214 4.56 -18.90 1.89
C LEU A 214 5.41 -20.10 2.28
N ALA A 215 6.50 -19.85 2.99
CA ALA A 215 7.49 -20.85 3.30
C ALA A 215 8.29 -20.48 4.55
N LEU A 216 8.78 -21.51 5.23
CA LEU A 216 9.82 -21.39 6.24
C LEU A 216 11.13 -21.78 5.58
N VAL A 217 12.12 -20.88 5.64
CA VAL A 217 13.43 -21.11 5.04
C VAL A 217 14.51 -21.03 6.11
N PRO A 218 15.52 -21.92 6.10
CA PRO A 218 16.65 -21.79 6.99
C PRO A 218 17.35 -20.44 6.78
N LYS A 219 17.67 -19.72 7.85
CA LYS A 219 18.38 -18.42 7.74
C LYS A 219 19.70 -18.54 6.98
N LYS A 220 20.34 -19.73 7.03
CA LYS A 220 21.58 -20.03 6.30
C LYS A 220 21.42 -20.12 4.77
N SER A 221 20.21 -20.29 4.25
CA SER A 221 19.97 -20.28 2.80
C SER A 221 19.76 -18.87 2.23
N ILE A 222 19.71 -17.85 3.09
CA ILE A 222 19.53 -16.46 2.70
C ILE A 222 20.91 -15.86 2.46
N GLN A 223 21.17 -15.44 1.23
CA GLN A 223 22.42 -14.78 0.85
C GLN A 223 22.21 -13.27 0.84
N ALA A 224 23.10 -12.54 1.54
CA ALA A 224 23.19 -11.10 1.38
C ALA A 224 23.94 -10.83 0.08
N ILE A 225 23.26 -10.27 -0.92
CA ILE A 225 23.93 -9.71 -2.10
C ILE A 225 24.32 -8.29 -1.71
N PRO A 226 25.62 -7.97 -1.57
CA PRO A 226 26.03 -6.60 -1.33
C PRO A 226 25.56 -5.75 -2.51
N THR A 227 24.84 -4.67 -2.22
CA THR A 227 24.59 -3.63 -3.20
C THR A 227 25.94 -3.02 -3.52
N ASP A 228 26.46 -3.22 -4.75
CA ASP A 228 27.73 -2.67 -5.22
C ASP A 228 27.72 -1.13 -5.12
N GLY A 229 28.08 -0.62 -3.94
CA GLY A 229 28.43 0.76 -3.68
C GLY A 229 29.94 0.89 -3.84
N GLY A 230 30.34 1.56 -4.92
CA GLY A 230 31.70 1.92 -5.34
C GLY A 230 32.86 1.64 -4.37
N SER A 231 33.88 0.98 -4.90
CA SER A 231 35.19 0.79 -4.27
C SER A 231 35.66 2.05 -3.53
N PRO A 232 36.17 1.95 -2.29
CA PRO A 232 36.84 3.08 -1.67
C PRO A 232 38.07 3.42 -2.53
N SER A 233 38.07 4.63 -3.09
CA SER A 233 39.26 5.20 -3.72
C SER A 233 40.40 5.12 -2.70
N PRO A 234 41.57 4.54 -3.05
CA PRO A 234 42.70 4.54 -2.13
C PRO A 234 43.05 5.99 -1.81
N ALA A 235 43.14 6.30 -0.50
CA ALA A 235 43.56 7.59 -0.02
C ALA A 235 44.89 7.96 -0.69
N ALA A 236 44.89 9.11 -1.37
CA ALA A 236 46.09 9.68 -1.94
C ALA A 236 47.10 9.93 -0.82
N ASP A 237 48.29 9.39 -1.05
CA ASP A 237 49.55 9.77 -0.44
C ASP A 237 49.64 11.30 -0.29
N ALA A 238 49.83 11.76 0.95
CA ALA A 238 50.29 13.11 1.22
C ALA A 238 51.22 13.04 2.44
N GLY A 239 52.45 12.58 2.18
CA GLY A 239 53.56 12.85 3.07
C GLY A 239 53.71 14.36 3.30
N ARG A 240 53.87 14.73 4.56
CA ARG A 240 54.69 15.87 5.00
C ARG A 240 55.15 15.68 6.43
#